data_AF-A0A7X7YX34-F1
#
_entry.id   AF-A0A7X7YX34-F1
#
_cell.length_a   1.000
_cell.length_b   1.000
_cell.length_c   1.000
_cell.angle_alpha   90.00
_cell.angle_beta   90.00
_cell.angle_gamma   90.00
#
_symmetry.space_group_name_H-M   'P 1'
#
loop_
_entity.id
_entity.type
_entity.pdbx_description
1 polymer ?
#
loop_
_entity_poly.entity_id
_entity_poly.type
_entity_poly.pdbx_seq_one_letter_code
_entity_poly.pdbx_strand_id
1 'polypeptide(L)'
;MQATATVVQQIIDNEAVVLSEPQIPTRGNATSRDSLRTQVLREGRLSYALFPMPAEVSDQMIRSAMSRQTMSDGYVLYLLTRIAKPEACDRERLMQIWNSRDEGKRLFAIDVLYLWAAPQMLRDLYDQADFDEVRSEIAWALAALKESQDITIIEEQVHDFWNPDWLSLNRPFIHPRTDRRGQPVADYLNEEMMRVEQALWNYFHPAFGALDEERLAVLKRLAADRTIHAGMRFDLLGVDYGGTEWGLPLLEQAARDILAIDSSPSTIQRIMSMMKSVGNSGFVVGSPSNWGENRHPTLSTSGPCRCLCESSGIRSLCDRWAFKPGRRAGFVVTPGGVILRAFPPRKTPRREDMP
;
A
#
# COMPACT_ATOMS: atom_id res chain seq x y z
N MET A 1 38.17 0.90 32.51
CA MET A 1 38.08 2.37 32.38
C MET A 1 38.65 2.88 31.05
N GLN A 2 39.86 2.49 30.64
CA GLN A 2 40.47 3.01 29.40
C GLN A 2 39.68 2.65 28.12
N ALA A 3 39.19 1.41 27.98
CA ALA A 3 38.38 1.00 26.83
C ALA A 3 37.05 1.77 26.70
N THR A 4 36.36 2.03 27.81
CA THR A 4 35.11 2.83 27.82
C THR A 4 35.36 4.27 27.37
N ALA A 5 36.48 4.86 27.81
CA ALA A 5 36.85 6.21 27.38
C ALA A 5 37.16 6.27 25.89
N THR A 6 37.83 5.25 25.34
CA THR A 6 38.11 5.14 23.90
C THR A 6 36.81 5.06 23.07
N VAL A 7 35.85 4.23 23.47
CA VAL A 7 34.57 4.12 22.73
C VAL A 7 33.79 5.43 22.79
N VAL A 8 33.72 6.08 23.95
CA VAL A 8 33.03 7.37 24.08
C VAL A 8 33.69 8.45 23.21
N GLN A 9 35.02 8.49 23.14
CA GLN A 9 35.72 9.42 22.26
C GLN A 9 35.46 9.10 20.79
N GLN A 10 35.45 7.81 20.41
CA GLN A 10 35.13 7.40 19.05
C GLN A 10 33.70 7.82 18.63
N ILE A 11 32.73 7.71 19.53
CA ILE A 11 31.36 8.22 19.28
C ILE A 11 31.42 9.72 19.01
N ILE A 12 32.11 10.50 19.83
CA ILE A 12 32.25 11.95 19.65
C ILE A 12 32.91 12.27 18.29
N ASP A 13 34.01 11.60 17.96
CA ASP A 13 34.80 11.87 16.76
C ASP A 13 34.06 11.51 15.45
N ASN A 14 33.02 10.67 15.53
CA ASN A 14 32.23 10.24 14.38
C ASN A 14 31.21 11.28 13.90
N GLU A 15 30.99 12.38 14.63
CA GLU A 15 29.99 13.40 14.29
C GLU A 15 30.16 13.92 12.85
N ALA A 16 31.35 14.37 12.48
CA ALA A 16 31.61 14.94 11.16
C ALA A 16 31.42 13.92 10.03
N VAL A 17 31.67 12.64 10.30
CA VAL A 17 31.49 11.55 9.32
C VAL A 17 30.01 11.30 9.09
N VAL A 18 29.23 11.15 10.17
CA VAL A 18 27.79 10.87 10.09
C VAL A 18 27.02 12.05 9.47
N LEU A 19 27.39 13.28 9.81
CA LEU A 19 26.71 14.48 9.29
C LEU A 19 27.20 14.92 7.91
N SER A 20 28.17 14.22 7.31
CA SER A 20 28.57 14.48 5.93
C SER A 20 27.49 14.05 4.91
N GLU A 21 26.52 13.25 5.37
CA GLU A 21 25.37 12.82 4.58
C GLU A 21 24.19 13.81 4.63
N PRO A 22 23.35 13.89 3.58
CA PRO A 22 22.14 14.69 3.60
C PRO A 22 21.20 14.23 4.72
N GLN A 23 20.78 15.14 5.60
CA GLN A 23 19.95 14.78 6.75
C GLN A 23 18.47 14.54 6.37
N ILE A 24 17.96 15.23 5.35
CA ILE A 24 16.54 15.19 4.97
C ILE A 24 16.44 15.01 3.44
N PRO A 25 15.53 14.17 2.93
CA PRO A 25 15.27 14.10 1.50
C PRO A 25 14.67 15.42 0.98
N THR A 26 15.22 15.96 -0.10
CA THR A 26 14.70 17.19 -0.74
C THR A 26 13.43 16.87 -1.54
N ARG A 27 12.33 17.59 -1.29
CA ARG A 27 11.07 17.44 -2.02
C ARG A 27 11.31 17.68 -3.53
N GLY A 28 10.96 16.71 -4.37
CA GLY A 28 11.00 16.83 -5.83
C GLY A 28 12.22 16.23 -6.53
N ASN A 29 13.27 15.81 -5.81
CA ASN A 29 14.32 14.99 -6.41
C ASN A 29 14.02 13.52 -6.14
N ALA A 30 13.84 12.75 -7.21
CA ALA A 30 13.89 11.30 -7.14
C ALA A 30 15.19 10.91 -6.44
N THR A 31 15.07 10.20 -5.33
CA THR A 31 16.15 9.52 -4.60
C THR A 31 17.20 10.43 -3.94
N SER A 32 17.23 10.41 -2.60
CA SER A 32 18.49 10.12 -1.95
C SER A 32 18.27 8.84 -1.15
N ARG A 33 18.66 7.71 -1.76
CA ARG A 33 18.86 6.42 -1.07
C ARG A 33 19.80 6.55 0.13
N ASP A 34 20.52 7.67 0.20
CA ASP A 34 21.65 7.95 1.07
C ASP A 34 21.31 8.98 2.15
N SER A 35 20.05 9.41 2.32
CA SER A 35 19.73 10.34 3.41
C SER A 35 19.82 9.63 4.77
N LEU A 36 20.35 10.34 5.77
CA LEU A 36 20.56 9.78 7.11
C LEU A 36 19.25 9.24 7.72
N ARG A 37 18.12 9.92 7.51
CA ARG A 37 16.79 9.45 7.94
C ARG A 37 16.42 8.11 7.30
N THR A 38 16.60 7.99 5.98
CA THR A 38 16.33 6.74 5.25
C THR A 38 17.19 5.60 5.77
N GLN A 39 18.48 5.86 5.98
CA GLN A 39 19.42 4.87 6.52
C GLN A 39 19.01 4.44 7.94
N VAL A 40 18.69 5.39 8.82
CA VAL A 40 18.21 5.13 10.18
C VAL A 40 16.94 4.28 10.17
N LEU A 41 15.96 4.58 9.32
CA LEU A 41 14.71 3.80 9.27
C LEU A 41 14.92 2.37 8.74
N ARG A 42 15.89 2.18 7.83
CA ARG A 42 16.29 0.85 7.34
C ARG A 42 17.05 0.06 8.39
N GLU A 43 18.05 0.68 9.00
CA GLU A 43 18.95 0.06 9.98
C GLU A 43 18.36 -0.03 11.38
N GLY A 44 17.38 0.80 11.71
CA GLY A 44 16.70 0.82 13.00
C GLY A 44 16.01 -0.51 13.33
N ARG A 45 15.71 -1.31 12.30
CA ARG A 45 15.23 -2.70 12.41
C ARG A 45 16.36 -3.73 12.58
N LEU A 46 17.62 -3.31 12.48
CA LEU A 46 18.85 -4.11 12.49
C LEU A 46 19.83 -3.65 13.59
N SER A 47 19.38 -2.85 14.57
CA SER A 47 20.16 -2.02 15.52
C SER A 47 21.18 -2.72 16.45
N TYR A 48 21.72 -3.88 16.10
CA TYR A 48 22.79 -4.57 16.82
C TYR A 48 24.06 -4.80 15.99
N ALA A 49 24.33 -3.97 14.98
CA ALA A 49 25.49 -4.15 14.12
C ALA A 49 26.73 -3.34 14.56
N LEU A 50 26.57 -2.22 15.28
CA LEU A 50 27.71 -1.33 15.55
C LEU A 50 28.65 -1.85 16.63
N PHE A 51 28.16 -2.63 17.60
CA PHE A 51 28.99 -3.33 18.58
C PHE A 51 28.28 -4.58 19.13
N PRO A 52 28.97 -5.73 19.30
CA PRO A 52 28.42 -6.92 19.97
C PRO A 52 28.40 -6.73 21.50
N MET A 53 27.82 -5.62 21.97
CA MET A 53 27.70 -5.28 23.38
C MET A 53 26.23 -5.34 23.82
N PRO A 54 25.96 -5.66 25.10
CA PRO A 54 24.61 -5.55 25.64
C PRO A 54 24.04 -4.14 25.46
N ALA A 55 22.74 -4.06 25.19
CA ALA A 55 22.02 -2.82 24.95
C ALA A 55 22.25 -1.80 26.07
N GLU A 56 22.22 -2.23 27.32
CA GLU A 56 22.43 -1.37 28.49
C GLU A 56 23.81 -0.70 28.51
N VAL A 57 24.83 -1.41 28.05
CA VAL A 57 26.20 -0.89 27.97
C VAL A 57 26.33 0.12 26.83
N SER A 58 25.73 -0.19 25.68
CA SER A 58 25.68 0.71 24.52
C SER A 58 24.96 2.02 24.86
N ASP A 59 23.76 1.92 25.46
CA ASP A 59 22.96 3.08 25.85
C ASP A 59 23.72 3.98 26.85
N GLN A 60 24.42 3.38 27.83
CA GLN A 60 25.27 4.13 28.76
C GLN A 60 26.44 4.84 28.08
N MET A 61 27.07 4.22 27.08
CA MET A 61 28.17 4.84 26.33
C MET A 61 27.65 6.01 25.47
N ILE A 62 26.50 5.85 24.82
CA ILE A 62 25.85 6.90 24.05
C ILE A 62 25.52 8.10 24.95
N ARG A 63 24.87 7.88 26.10
CA ARG A 63 24.58 8.95 27.08
C ARG A 63 25.85 9.60 27.64
N SER A 64 26.89 8.81 27.86
CA SER A 64 28.21 9.33 28.29
C SER A 64 28.84 10.22 27.21
N ALA A 65 28.66 9.91 25.93
CA ALA A 65 29.13 10.74 24.84
C ALA A 65 28.34 12.06 24.77
N MET A 66 27.01 11.98 24.79
CA MET A 66 26.12 13.16 24.72
C MET A 66 26.29 14.12 25.91
N SER A 67 26.78 13.65 27.06
CA SER A 67 27.01 14.49 28.25
C SER A 67 28.39 15.16 28.32
N ARG A 68 29.38 14.68 27.56
CA ARG A 68 30.77 15.16 27.65
C ARG A 68 31.07 16.37 26.78
N GLN A 69 30.34 16.57 25.68
CA GLN A 69 30.60 17.64 24.74
C GLN A 69 29.31 18.15 24.10
N THR A 70 29.33 19.42 23.70
CA THR A 70 28.28 20.00 22.86
C THR A 70 28.37 19.40 21.46
N MET A 71 27.46 18.48 21.17
CA MET A 71 27.22 17.93 19.83
C MET A 71 26.12 18.74 19.12
N SER A 72 26.11 18.71 17.79
CA SER A 72 24.99 19.25 17.03
C SER A 72 23.70 18.46 17.26
N ASP A 73 22.56 19.12 17.12
CA ASP A 73 21.25 18.48 17.32
C ASP A 73 21.01 17.30 16.36
N GLY A 74 21.47 17.41 15.10
CA GLY A 74 21.34 16.33 14.12
C GLY A 74 22.08 15.07 14.55
N TYR A 75 23.28 15.22 15.13
CA TYR A 75 24.04 14.08 15.64
C TYR A 75 23.43 13.52 16.93
N VAL A 76 22.89 14.38 17.79
CA VAL A 76 22.14 13.94 18.97
C VAL A 76 20.93 13.11 18.56
N LEU A 77 20.14 13.55 17.57
CA LEU A 77 19.00 12.77 17.06
C LEU A 77 19.47 11.41 16.53
N TYR A 78 20.52 11.37 15.73
CA TYR A 78 21.13 10.11 15.26
C TYR A 78 21.55 9.18 16.41
N LEU A 79 22.14 9.72 17.49
CA LEU A 79 22.52 8.90 18.64
C LEU A 79 21.29 8.39 19.40
N LEU A 80 20.23 9.20 19.52
CA LEU A 80 18.98 8.81 20.16
C LEU A 80 18.29 7.65 19.43
N THR A 81 18.39 7.55 18.10
CA THR A 81 17.84 6.41 17.34
C THR A 81 18.55 5.08 17.67
N ARG A 82 19.75 5.14 18.26
CA ARG A 82 20.54 3.96 18.65
C ARG A 82 20.34 3.55 20.11
N ILE A 83 19.58 4.32 20.90
CA ILE A 83 19.22 3.95 22.26
C ILE A 83 18.12 2.90 22.22
N ALA A 84 18.39 1.74 22.80
CA ALA A 84 17.44 0.63 22.83
C ALA A 84 16.38 0.79 23.94
N LYS A 85 16.76 1.36 25.09
CA LYS A 85 15.87 1.57 26.26
C LYS A 85 15.83 3.05 26.65
N PRO A 86 14.88 3.83 26.09
CA PRO A 86 14.81 5.27 26.33
C PRO A 86 14.45 5.62 27.79
N GLU A 87 15.22 6.51 28.40
CA GLU A 87 15.02 7.06 29.74
C GLU A 87 14.40 8.47 29.71
N ALA A 88 14.09 9.04 30.88
CA ALA A 88 13.48 10.37 30.96
C ALA A 88 14.40 11.45 30.37
N CYS A 89 15.70 11.38 30.64
CA CYS A 89 16.69 12.32 30.12
C CYS A 89 16.81 12.28 28.58
N ASP A 90 16.65 11.09 27.98
CA ASP A 90 16.67 10.94 26.51
C ASP A 90 15.47 11.65 25.87
N ARG A 91 14.28 11.52 26.48
CA ARG A 91 13.05 12.20 26.06
C ARG A 91 13.15 13.72 26.24
N GLU A 92 13.67 14.17 27.38
CA GLU A 92 13.91 15.60 27.62
C GLU A 92 14.85 16.19 26.56
N ARG A 93 15.90 15.45 26.19
CA ARG A 93 16.84 15.88 25.16
C ARG A 93 16.18 15.96 23.78
N LEU A 94 15.38 14.96 23.42
CA LEU A 94 14.58 14.98 22.19
C LEU A 94 13.64 16.20 22.17
N MET A 95 12.96 16.47 23.29
CA MET A 95 12.03 17.61 23.39
C MET A 95 12.72 18.97 23.31
N GLN A 96 13.95 19.10 23.84
CA GLN A 96 14.76 20.30 23.65
C GLN A 96 15.00 20.59 22.16
N ILE A 97 15.33 19.55 21.38
CA ILE A 97 15.55 19.66 19.93
C ILE A 97 14.24 19.96 19.20
N TRP A 98 13.16 19.26 19.54
CA TRP A 98 11.81 19.50 18.99
C TRP A 98 11.36 20.96 19.15
N ASN A 99 11.66 21.56 20.30
CA ASN A 99 11.29 22.93 20.65
C ASN A 99 12.08 24.00 19.88
N SER A 100 13.13 23.64 19.14
CA SER A 100 13.82 24.56 18.22
C SER A 100 12.96 25.00 17.03
N ARG A 101 11.84 24.30 16.77
CA ARG A 101 10.91 24.51 15.64
C ARG A 101 11.54 24.41 14.25
N ASP A 102 12.70 23.79 14.13
CA ASP A 102 13.29 23.42 12.84
C ASP A 102 12.54 22.20 12.26
N GLU A 103 11.94 22.37 11.08
CA GLU A 103 11.13 21.35 10.41
C GLU A 103 11.92 20.05 10.21
N GLY A 104 13.17 20.17 9.76
CA GLY A 104 14.05 19.05 9.49
C GLY A 104 14.39 18.22 10.72
N LYS A 105 14.73 18.90 11.81
CA LYS A 105 14.98 18.24 13.10
C LYS A 105 13.71 17.61 13.67
N ARG A 106 12.54 18.20 13.46
CA ARG A 106 11.26 17.63 13.89
C ARG A 106 10.91 16.36 13.13
N LEU A 107 11.11 16.34 11.82
CA LEU A 107 10.96 15.13 11.00
C LEU A 107 11.86 14.00 11.49
N PHE A 108 13.13 14.30 11.81
CA PHE A 108 14.04 13.28 12.31
C PHE A 108 13.72 12.87 13.78
N ALA A 109 13.22 13.78 14.61
CA ALA A 109 12.72 13.43 15.93
C ALA A 109 11.52 12.47 15.89
N ILE A 110 10.66 12.55 14.86
CA ILE A 110 9.57 11.59 14.64
C ILE A 110 10.13 10.19 14.38
N ASP A 111 11.19 10.06 13.59
CA ASP A 111 11.82 8.75 13.35
C ASP A 111 12.37 8.14 14.64
N VAL A 112 12.94 8.96 15.53
CA VAL A 112 13.39 8.52 16.86
C VAL A 112 12.20 7.95 17.64
N LEU A 113 11.07 8.67 17.69
CA LEU A 113 9.88 8.23 18.43
C LEU A 113 9.22 6.99 17.80
N TYR A 114 9.25 6.87 16.47
CA TYR A 114 8.85 5.67 15.76
C TYR A 114 9.70 4.46 16.18
N LEU A 115 11.03 4.61 16.18
CA LEU A 115 11.95 3.54 16.57
C LEU A 115 11.85 3.17 18.05
N TRP A 116 11.56 4.15 18.91
CA TRP A 116 11.29 3.92 20.33
C TRP A 116 9.91 3.31 20.60
N ALA A 117 9.06 3.14 19.56
CA ALA A 117 7.68 2.72 19.67
C ALA A 117 6.92 3.54 20.73
N ALA A 118 6.97 4.87 20.61
CA ALA A 118 6.40 5.83 21.56
C ALA A 118 5.13 6.52 21.01
N PRO A 119 4.02 5.79 20.79
CA PRO A 119 2.83 6.32 20.12
C PRO A 119 2.16 7.47 20.88
N GLN A 120 2.16 7.43 22.22
CA GLN A 120 1.55 8.51 23.01
C GLN A 120 2.28 9.85 22.80
N MET A 121 3.62 9.85 22.77
CA MET A 121 4.37 11.08 22.48
C MET A 121 4.11 11.56 21.06
N LEU A 122 4.03 10.65 20.09
CA LEU A 122 3.69 11.01 18.70
C LEU A 122 2.33 11.73 18.63
N ARG A 123 1.30 11.22 19.32
CA ARG A 123 -0.01 11.87 19.41
C ARG A 123 0.06 13.24 20.06
N ASP A 124 0.72 13.35 21.21
CA ASP A 124 0.86 14.61 21.93
C ASP A 124 1.54 15.68 21.06
N LEU A 125 2.44 15.26 20.16
CA LEU A 125 3.13 16.16 19.22
C LEU A 125 2.35 16.44 17.94
N TYR A 126 1.38 15.60 17.53
CA TYR A 126 0.53 15.84 16.36
C TYR A 126 -0.22 17.17 16.48
N ASP A 127 -0.82 17.41 17.65
CA ASP A 127 -1.56 18.64 17.94
C ASP A 127 -0.65 19.88 17.99
N GLN A 128 0.63 19.68 18.31
CA GLN A 128 1.65 20.73 18.44
C GLN A 128 2.46 20.96 17.16
N ALA A 129 2.24 20.15 16.12
CA ALA A 129 2.98 20.24 14.88
C ALA A 129 2.50 21.46 14.07
N ASP A 130 3.42 22.39 13.86
CA ASP A 130 3.20 23.64 13.12
C ASP A 130 3.34 23.48 11.59
N PHE A 131 3.88 22.34 11.14
CA PHE A 131 4.13 22.04 9.74
C PHE A 131 3.28 20.85 9.30
N ASP A 132 2.68 20.98 8.13
CA ASP A 132 1.83 19.97 7.51
C ASP A 132 2.61 18.67 7.24
N GLU A 133 3.85 18.79 6.77
CA GLU A 133 4.78 17.68 6.57
C GLU A 133 5.08 16.92 7.87
N VAL A 134 5.24 17.65 8.97
CA VAL A 134 5.49 17.07 10.30
C VAL A 134 4.25 16.33 10.81
N ARG A 135 3.04 16.89 10.62
CA ARG A 135 1.77 16.21 10.94
C ARG A 135 1.61 14.93 10.16
N SER A 136 1.86 14.98 8.85
CA SER A 136 1.77 13.81 7.98
C SER A 136 2.75 12.72 8.42
N GLU A 137 3.99 13.09 8.72
CA GLU A 137 5.00 12.13 9.16
C GLU A 137 4.63 11.46 10.50
N ILE A 138 4.07 12.21 11.45
CA ILE A 138 3.55 11.64 12.71
C ILE A 138 2.46 10.62 12.44
N ALA A 139 1.50 10.94 11.57
CA ALA A 139 0.42 10.03 11.24
C ALA A 139 0.91 8.73 10.59
N TRP A 140 1.89 8.82 9.68
CA TRP A 140 2.49 7.63 9.07
C TRP A 140 3.29 6.80 10.07
N ALA A 141 3.96 7.43 11.03
CA ALA A 141 4.60 6.73 12.14
C ALA A 141 3.57 5.99 13.01
N LEU A 142 2.46 6.63 13.37
CA LEU A 142 1.35 6.01 14.12
C LEU A 142 0.72 4.83 13.36
N ALA A 143 0.50 4.99 12.05
CA ALA A 143 0.02 3.92 11.18
C ALA A 143 1.00 2.74 11.14
N ALA A 144 2.30 3.03 11.01
CA ALA A 144 3.34 2.00 10.99
C ALA A 144 3.47 1.24 12.33
N LEU A 145 3.16 1.89 13.45
CA LEU A 145 3.06 1.29 14.79
C LEU A 145 1.73 0.53 15.01
N LYS A 146 0.77 0.65 14.09
CA LYS A 146 -0.55 -0.02 14.11
C LYS A 146 -1.44 0.43 15.28
N GLU A 147 -1.36 1.69 15.66
CA GLU A 147 -2.20 2.27 16.70
C GLU A 147 -3.65 2.43 16.20
N SER A 148 -4.60 1.74 16.83
CA SER A 148 -6.02 1.81 16.43
C SER A 148 -6.71 3.11 16.85
N GLN A 149 -6.22 3.77 17.89
CA GLN A 149 -6.81 5.01 18.44
C GLN A 149 -6.64 6.21 17.50
N ASP A 150 -5.72 6.11 16.54
CA ASP A 150 -5.30 7.21 15.66
C ASP A 150 -5.94 7.11 14.27
N ILE A 151 -7.02 6.34 14.16
CA ILE A 151 -7.65 6.01 12.89
C ILE A 151 -8.19 7.24 12.14
N THR A 152 -8.69 8.24 12.87
CA THR A 152 -9.19 9.49 12.27
C THR A 152 -8.05 10.32 11.70
N ILE A 153 -6.90 10.33 12.39
CA ILE A 153 -5.68 11.00 11.92
C ILE A 153 -5.20 10.33 10.63
N ILE A 154 -5.22 9.00 10.57
CA ILE A 154 -4.77 8.26 9.38
C ILE A 154 -5.74 8.46 8.20
N GLU A 155 -7.06 8.44 8.44
CA GLU A 155 -8.07 8.72 7.41
C GLU A 155 -7.89 10.13 6.83
N GLU A 156 -7.77 11.16 7.68
CA GLU A 156 -7.49 12.55 7.28
C GLU A 156 -6.24 12.64 6.39
N GLN A 157 -5.15 11.97 6.79
CA GLN A 157 -3.87 12.05 6.09
C GLN A 157 -3.86 11.32 4.74
N VAL A 158 -4.68 10.27 4.62
CA VAL A 158 -4.96 9.67 3.31
C VAL A 158 -5.63 10.69 2.38
N HIS A 159 -6.61 11.44 2.87
CA HIS A 159 -7.33 12.43 2.06
C HIS A 159 -6.48 13.65 1.70
N ASP A 160 -5.77 14.21 2.67
CA ASP A 160 -5.22 15.57 2.54
C ASP A 160 -3.80 15.59 1.96
N PHE A 161 -3.02 14.53 2.17
CA PHE A 161 -1.61 14.50 1.77
C PHE A 161 -1.32 13.44 0.74
N TRP A 162 -1.68 12.20 1.07
CA TRP A 162 -1.28 11.08 0.24
C TRP A 162 -2.07 11.02 -1.06
N ASN A 163 -3.41 11.17 -1.02
CA ASN A 163 -4.24 11.05 -2.21
C ASN A 163 -3.91 12.10 -3.29
N PRO A 164 -3.70 13.39 -2.97
CA PRO A 164 -3.25 14.39 -3.94
C PRO A 164 -1.91 14.04 -4.59
N ASP A 165 -0.93 13.57 -3.80
CA ASP A 165 0.38 13.16 -4.32
C ASP A 165 0.25 12.05 -5.36
N TRP A 166 -0.58 11.03 -5.09
CA TRP A 166 -0.82 9.93 -6.04
C TRP A 166 -1.63 10.35 -7.26
N LEU A 167 -2.66 11.18 -7.09
CA LEU A 167 -3.43 11.73 -8.20
C LEU A 167 -2.52 12.54 -9.15
N SER A 168 -1.53 13.27 -8.61
CA SER A 168 -0.57 14.05 -9.41
C SER A 168 0.31 13.20 -10.33
N LEU A 169 0.57 11.93 -9.97
CA LEU A 169 1.36 11.02 -10.80
C LEU A 169 0.60 10.52 -12.04
N ASN A 170 -0.74 10.68 -12.06
CA ASN A 170 -1.62 10.25 -13.15
C ASN A 170 -1.36 8.78 -13.59
N ARG A 171 -1.23 7.88 -12.61
CA ARG A 171 -0.96 6.45 -12.85
C ARG A 171 -2.21 5.63 -12.58
N PRO A 172 -2.49 4.56 -13.35
CA PRO A 172 -3.66 3.72 -13.11
C PRO A 172 -3.55 2.86 -11.83
N PHE A 173 -2.33 2.51 -11.41
CA PHE A 173 -2.07 1.64 -10.26
C PHE A 173 -0.97 2.19 -9.37
N ILE A 174 -0.99 1.78 -8.11
CA ILE A 174 -0.03 2.19 -7.08
C ILE A 174 1.11 1.20 -7.04
N HIS A 175 0.81 -0.09 -6.86
CA HIS A 175 1.88 -1.10 -6.90
C HIS A 175 2.43 -1.29 -8.32
N PRO A 176 3.77 -1.33 -8.50
CA PRO A 176 4.37 -1.80 -9.75
C PRO A 176 3.96 -3.21 -10.10
N ARG A 177 4.01 -3.53 -11.40
CA ARG A 177 4.13 -4.94 -11.79
C ARG A 177 5.38 -5.47 -11.09
N THR A 178 5.22 -6.50 -10.29
CA THR A 178 6.34 -7.27 -9.79
C THR A 178 6.71 -8.34 -10.82
N ASP A 179 8.00 -8.61 -10.98
CA ASP A 179 8.49 -9.71 -11.78
C ASP A 179 8.19 -11.05 -11.08
N ARG A 180 8.60 -12.17 -11.69
CA ARG A 180 8.40 -13.51 -11.09
C ARG A 180 9.13 -13.72 -9.76
N ARG A 181 10.03 -12.82 -9.38
CA ARG A 181 10.80 -12.81 -8.12
C ARG A 181 10.22 -11.82 -7.12
N GLY A 182 9.08 -11.19 -7.42
CA GLY A 182 8.48 -10.17 -6.56
C GLY A 182 9.14 -8.79 -6.67
N GLN A 183 10.07 -8.58 -7.61
CA GLN A 183 10.79 -7.32 -7.76
C GLN A 183 10.01 -6.34 -8.61
N PRO A 184 9.92 -5.05 -8.25
CA PRO A 184 9.32 -4.03 -9.10
C PRO A 184 9.93 -4.03 -10.50
N VAL A 185 9.10 -4.05 -11.55
CA VAL A 185 9.56 -4.01 -12.95
C VAL A 185 10.09 -2.62 -13.33
N ALA A 186 9.90 -1.60 -12.49
CA ALA A 186 10.54 -0.30 -12.62
C ALA A 186 10.64 0.45 -11.26
N ASP A 187 11.78 1.09 -11.00
CA ASP A 187 12.05 1.99 -9.87
C ASP A 187 11.45 3.38 -10.17
N TYR A 188 10.14 3.57 -10.03
CA TYR A 188 9.49 4.86 -10.33
C TYR A 188 8.90 5.58 -9.11
N LEU A 189 8.86 4.94 -7.94
CA LEU A 189 8.42 5.57 -6.71
C LEU A 189 9.64 6.07 -5.95
N ASN A 190 9.55 7.30 -5.43
CA ASN A 190 10.53 7.73 -4.42
C ASN A 190 10.34 6.86 -3.16
N GLU A 191 11.39 6.73 -2.36
CA GLU A 191 11.38 5.82 -1.20
C GLU A 191 10.38 6.22 -0.13
N GLU A 192 10.07 7.51 -0.07
CA GLU A 192 9.11 8.08 0.84
C GLU A 192 7.68 7.63 0.53
N MET A 193 7.28 7.69 -0.75
CA MET A 193 5.98 7.19 -1.21
C MET A 193 5.84 5.69 -0.96
N MET A 194 6.91 4.91 -1.19
CA MET A 194 6.91 3.48 -0.87
C MET A 194 6.77 3.22 0.64
N ARG A 195 7.44 4.02 1.48
CA ARG A 195 7.35 3.93 2.95
C ARG A 195 5.92 4.20 3.42
N VAL A 196 5.31 5.28 2.94
CA VAL A 196 3.93 5.66 3.29
C VAL A 196 2.92 4.63 2.79
N GLU A 197 3.06 4.19 1.54
CA GLU A 197 2.26 3.10 0.98
C GLU A 197 2.37 1.82 1.81
N GLN A 198 3.58 1.44 2.22
CA GLN A 198 3.80 0.27 3.07
C GLN A 198 3.21 0.46 4.47
N ALA A 199 3.27 1.66 5.05
CA ALA A 199 2.66 1.95 6.34
C ALA A 199 1.13 1.80 6.28
N LEU A 200 0.51 2.39 5.26
CA LEU A 200 -0.90 2.27 4.96
C LEU A 200 -1.32 0.81 4.73
N TRP A 201 -0.55 0.08 3.92
CA TRP A 201 -0.77 -1.34 3.67
C TRP A 201 -0.71 -2.14 4.97
N ASN A 202 0.34 -1.96 5.77
CA ASN A 202 0.49 -2.64 7.05
C ASN A 202 -0.64 -2.31 8.05
N TYR A 203 -1.21 -1.11 7.95
CA TYR A 203 -2.30 -0.66 8.81
C TYR A 203 -3.64 -1.32 8.47
N PHE A 204 -3.93 -1.47 7.17
CA PHE A 204 -5.21 -1.98 6.67
C PHE A 204 -5.19 -3.46 6.22
N HIS A 205 -4.03 -4.12 6.17
CA HIS A 205 -3.92 -5.47 5.64
C HIS A 205 -3.98 -6.57 6.73
N PRO A 206 -4.84 -7.60 6.59
CA PRO A 206 -5.12 -8.58 7.63
C PRO A 206 -3.95 -9.54 7.89
N ALA A 207 -3.04 -9.76 6.92
CA ALA A 207 -1.82 -10.54 7.15
C ALA A 207 -0.88 -9.92 8.21
N PHE A 208 -1.08 -8.65 8.56
CA PHE A 208 -0.30 -7.95 9.57
C PHE A 208 -1.04 -7.80 10.91
N GLY A 209 -2.18 -8.48 11.07
CA GLY A 209 -3.02 -8.50 12.26
C GLY A 209 -4.50 -8.47 11.90
N ALA A 210 -5.38 -8.99 12.76
CA ALA A 210 -6.81 -8.81 12.55
C ALA A 210 -7.16 -7.31 12.56
N LEU A 211 -7.85 -6.83 11.53
CA LEU A 211 -8.46 -5.51 11.60
C LEU A 211 -9.54 -5.54 12.67
N ASP A 212 -9.50 -4.56 13.56
CA ASP A 212 -10.66 -4.26 14.39
C ASP A 212 -11.78 -3.65 13.54
N GLU A 213 -12.96 -3.54 14.14
CA GLU A 213 -14.17 -3.06 13.46
C GLU A 213 -14.01 -1.63 12.96
N GLU A 214 -13.28 -0.78 13.68
CA GLU A 214 -13.05 0.62 13.33
C GLU A 214 -12.15 0.73 12.10
N ARG A 215 -11.00 0.03 12.07
CA ARG A 215 -10.10 0.00 10.90
C ARG A 215 -10.79 -0.56 9.67
N LEU A 216 -11.60 -1.60 9.83
CA LEU A 216 -12.40 -2.12 8.74
C LEU A 216 -13.46 -1.12 8.26
N ALA A 217 -14.07 -0.35 9.16
CA ALA A 217 -15.04 0.67 8.80
C ALA A 217 -14.41 1.82 8.00
N VAL A 218 -13.21 2.28 8.37
CA VAL A 218 -12.44 3.28 7.59
C VAL A 218 -12.04 2.73 6.24
N LEU A 219 -11.50 1.52 6.18
CA LEU A 219 -11.16 0.89 4.91
C LEU A 219 -12.35 0.85 3.94
N LYS A 220 -13.55 0.52 4.45
CA LYS A 220 -14.79 0.55 3.66
C LYS A 220 -15.13 1.95 3.15
N ARG A 221 -14.96 2.99 3.98
CA ARG A 221 -15.20 4.40 3.57
C ARG A 221 -14.22 4.83 2.50
N LEU A 222 -12.93 4.64 2.72
CA LEU A 222 -11.87 4.96 1.75
C LEU A 222 -12.06 4.21 0.43
N ALA A 223 -12.46 2.94 0.47
CA ALA A 223 -12.74 2.13 -0.72
C ALA A 223 -14.01 2.56 -1.48
N ALA A 224 -14.98 3.17 -0.79
CA ALA A 224 -16.21 3.68 -1.38
C ALA A 224 -16.06 5.11 -1.92
N ASP A 225 -15.11 5.89 -1.40
CA ASP A 225 -14.90 7.27 -1.80
C ASP A 225 -14.22 7.36 -3.18
N ARG A 226 -14.95 7.93 -4.15
CA ARG A 226 -14.46 8.08 -5.54
C ARG A 226 -13.46 9.22 -5.70
N THR A 227 -13.28 10.07 -4.69
CA THR A 227 -12.19 11.07 -4.66
C THR A 227 -10.84 10.43 -4.36
N ILE A 228 -10.83 9.24 -3.74
CA ILE A 228 -9.63 8.44 -3.52
C ILE A 228 -9.19 7.77 -4.82
N HIS A 229 -7.88 7.84 -5.08
CA HIS A 229 -7.21 7.27 -6.23
C HIS A 229 -7.67 5.82 -6.51
N ALA A 230 -8.18 5.57 -7.72
CA ALA A 230 -8.81 4.28 -8.05
C ALA A 230 -7.84 3.09 -7.91
N GLY A 231 -6.56 3.30 -8.21
CA GLY A 231 -5.50 2.30 -7.99
C GLY A 231 -5.36 1.89 -6.52
N MET A 232 -5.53 2.82 -5.57
CA MET A 232 -5.48 2.52 -4.13
C MET A 232 -6.64 1.63 -3.72
N ARG A 233 -7.86 2.05 -4.08
CA ARG A 233 -9.08 1.30 -3.77
C ARG A 233 -9.01 -0.10 -4.36
N PHE A 234 -8.46 -0.22 -5.57
CA PHE A 234 -8.27 -1.50 -6.24
C PHE A 234 -7.24 -2.38 -5.53
N ASP A 235 -6.05 -1.85 -5.24
CA ASP A 235 -4.96 -2.63 -4.63
C ASP A 235 -5.30 -3.02 -3.17
N LEU A 236 -5.88 -2.12 -2.36
CA LEU A 236 -6.32 -2.41 -0.99
C LEU A 236 -7.37 -3.53 -0.92
N LEU A 237 -8.29 -3.57 -1.88
CA LEU A 237 -9.34 -4.59 -1.91
C LEU A 237 -8.86 -5.88 -2.55
N GLY A 238 -8.03 -5.80 -3.58
CA GLY A 238 -7.72 -6.92 -4.47
C GLY A 238 -7.06 -8.12 -3.79
N VAL A 239 -6.33 -7.91 -2.69
CA VAL A 239 -5.59 -8.98 -2.01
C VAL A 239 -6.47 -9.76 -1.04
N ASP A 240 -7.12 -9.10 -0.07
CA ASP A 240 -7.82 -9.81 1.01
C ASP A 240 -9.33 -9.60 1.04
N TYR A 241 -9.84 -8.51 0.46
CA TYR A 241 -11.24 -8.10 0.67
C TYR A 241 -12.11 -8.27 -0.56
N GLY A 242 -11.52 -8.46 -1.74
CA GLY A 242 -12.22 -8.58 -3.01
C GLY A 242 -13.11 -9.80 -3.14
N GLY A 243 -12.93 -10.81 -2.28
CA GLY A 243 -13.81 -11.98 -2.19
C GLY A 243 -14.99 -11.81 -1.22
N THR A 244 -15.08 -10.70 -0.50
CA THR A 244 -16.13 -10.44 0.50
C THR A 244 -17.38 -9.82 -0.15
N GLU A 245 -18.55 -9.98 0.47
CA GLU A 245 -19.82 -9.44 -0.04
C GLU A 245 -19.79 -7.92 -0.23
N TRP A 246 -19.11 -7.20 0.67
CA TRP A 246 -19.00 -5.75 0.60
C TRP A 246 -17.82 -5.29 -0.27
N GLY A 247 -16.72 -6.05 -0.31
CA GLY A 247 -15.49 -5.66 -1.00
C GLY A 247 -15.54 -5.89 -2.50
N LEU A 248 -16.21 -6.96 -2.96
CA LEU A 248 -16.29 -7.27 -4.38
C LEU A 248 -16.94 -6.14 -5.22
N PRO A 249 -18.10 -5.57 -4.84
CA PRO A 249 -18.69 -4.46 -5.59
C PRO A 249 -17.79 -3.22 -5.66
N LEU A 250 -17.08 -2.91 -4.57
CA LEU A 250 -16.16 -1.76 -4.51
C LEU A 250 -14.92 -2.00 -5.38
N LEU A 251 -14.40 -3.23 -5.40
CA LEU A 251 -13.28 -3.63 -6.25
C LEU A 251 -13.65 -3.53 -7.73
N GLU A 252 -14.85 -4.00 -8.11
CA GLU A 252 -15.37 -3.82 -9.46
C GLU A 252 -15.49 -2.34 -9.84
N GLN A 253 -15.98 -1.50 -8.93
CA GLN A 253 -16.10 -0.07 -9.20
C GLN A 253 -14.73 0.58 -9.39
N ALA A 254 -13.75 0.27 -8.53
CA ALA A 254 -12.38 0.75 -8.68
C ALA A 254 -11.76 0.27 -10.02
N ALA A 255 -12.00 -0.98 -10.42
CA ALA A 255 -11.56 -1.51 -11.71
C ALA A 255 -12.12 -0.72 -12.90
N ARG A 256 -13.42 -0.38 -12.85
CA ARG A 256 -14.09 0.43 -13.89
C ARG A 256 -13.53 1.84 -13.93
N ASP A 257 -13.31 2.46 -12.77
CA ASP A 257 -12.71 3.78 -12.66
C ASP A 257 -11.29 3.81 -13.26
N ILE A 258 -10.48 2.77 -13.03
CA ILE A 258 -9.15 2.63 -13.66
C ILE A 258 -9.28 2.48 -15.18
N LEU A 259 -10.17 1.62 -15.66
CA LEU A 259 -10.35 1.37 -17.10
C LEU A 259 -10.85 2.59 -17.87
N ALA A 260 -11.61 3.46 -17.20
CA ALA A 260 -12.05 4.74 -17.76
C ALA A 260 -10.86 5.70 -18.03
N ILE A 261 -9.77 5.56 -17.27
CA ILE A 261 -8.55 6.37 -17.39
C ILE A 261 -7.53 5.69 -18.30
N ASP A 262 -7.31 4.38 -18.14
CA ASP A 262 -6.36 3.58 -18.93
C ASP A 262 -6.97 2.22 -19.34
N SER A 263 -7.19 2.06 -20.64
CA SER A 263 -7.68 0.82 -21.25
C SER A 263 -6.57 0.04 -21.99
N SER A 264 -5.30 0.26 -21.64
CA SER A 264 -4.19 -0.48 -22.25
C SER A 264 -4.32 -2.00 -22.01
N PRO A 265 -3.82 -2.85 -22.93
CA PRO A 265 -3.87 -4.31 -22.76
C PRO A 265 -3.22 -4.78 -21.45
N SER A 266 -2.16 -4.10 -21.00
CA SER A 266 -1.49 -4.38 -19.73
C SER A 266 -2.37 -4.13 -18.51
N THR A 267 -3.16 -3.06 -18.54
CA THR A 267 -4.06 -2.66 -17.46
C THR A 267 -5.27 -3.59 -17.39
N ILE A 268 -5.87 -3.89 -18.55
CA ILE A 268 -6.93 -4.90 -18.67
C ILE A 268 -6.46 -6.25 -18.12
N GLN A 269 -5.26 -6.71 -18.52
CA GLN A 269 -4.72 -7.98 -18.06
C GLN A 269 -4.54 -8.01 -16.54
N ARG A 270 -4.03 -6.93 -15.93
CA ARG A 270 -3.84 -6.84 -14.47
C ARG A 270 -5.17 -6.92 -13.74
N ILE A 271 -6.16 -6.14 -14.18
CA ILE A 271 -7.50 -6.14 -13.59
C ILE A 271 -8.11 -7.54 -13.69
N MET A 272 -8.14 -8.13 -14.89
CA MET A 272 -8.68 -9.47 -15.08
C MET A 272 -7.97 -10.54 -14.24
N SER A 273 -6.65 -10.43 -14.07
CA SER A 273 -5.88 -11.34 -13.22
C SER A 273 -6.31 -11.25 -11.76
N MET A 274 -6.46 -10.04 -11.23
CA MET A 274 -6.90 -9.82 -9.84
C MET A 274 -8.37 -10.21 -9.63
N MET A 275 -9.26 -9.80 -10.53
CA MET A 275 -10.68 -10.17 -10.46
C MET A 275 -10.84 -11.69 -10.47
N LYS A 276 -10.01 -12.40 -11.24
CA LYS A 276 -9.97 -13.87 -11.24
C LYS A 276 -9.44 -14.44 -9.92
N SER A 277 -8.39 -13.86 -9.32
CA SER A 277 -7.82 -14.37 -8.06
C SER A 277 -8.78 -14.25 -6.89
N VAL A 278 -9.62 -13.22 -6.87
CA VAL A 278 -10.68 -13.05 -5.86
C VAL A 278 -11.96 -13.84 -6.16
N GLY A 279 -11.93 -14.73 -7.16
CA GLY A 279 -13.05 -15.60 -7.52
C GLY A 279 -14.09 -14.98 -8.46
N ASN A 280 -13.92 -13.73 -8.89
CA ASN A 280 -14.83 -13.07 -9.82
C ASN A 280 -14.37 -13.24 -11.29
N SER A 281 -14.51 -14.46 -11.79
CA SER A 281 -14.25 -14.78 -13.21
C SER A 281 -15.30 -14.19 -14.17
N GLY A 282 -16.37 -13.59 -13.64
CA GLY A 282 -17.48 -13.01 -14.40
C GLY A 282 -17.31 -11.52 -14.72
N PHE A 283 -16.24 -10.87 -14.27
CA PHE A 283 -15.98 -9.47 -14.60
C PHE A 283 -15.78 -9.29 -16.12
N VAL A 284 -16.66 -8.51 -16.75
CA VAL A 284 -16.62 -8.23 -18.20
C VAL A 284 -16.11 -6.81 -18.43
N VAL A 285 -15.02 -6.69 -19.18
CA VAL A 285 -14.53 -5.41 -19.69
C VAL A 285 -15.37 -5.02 -20.90
N GLY A 286 -16.34 -4.13 -20.70
CA GLY A 286 -17.12 -3.51 -21.78
C GLY A 286 -16.26 -2.57 -22.64
N SER A 287 -16.66 -2.36 -23.89
CA SER A 287 -16.02 -1.35 -24.77
C SER A 287 -16.16 0.06 -24.16
N PRO A 288 -15.14 0.94 -24.28
CA PRO A 288 -15.12 2.29 -23.69
C PRO A 288 -16.38 3.13 -23.94
N SER A 289 -17.08 2.90 -25.06
CA SER A 289 -18.30 3.60 -25.45
C SER A 289 -19.54 3.33 -24.59
N ASN A 290 -19.52 2.33 -23.70
CA ASN A 290 -20.70 1.91 -22.93
C ASN A 290 -20.67 2.29 -21.44
N TRP A 291 -19.62 2.96 -20.95
CA TRP A 291 -19.45 3.25 -19.52
C TRP A 291 -20.12 4.55 -19.03
N GLY A 292 -20.83 5.26 -19.92
CA GLY A 292 -21.40 6.60 -19.66
C GLY A 292 -22.92 6.69 -19.52
N GLU A 293 -23.69 5.59 -19.63
CA GLU A 293 -25.16 5.68 -19.53
C GLU A 293 -25.69 5.05 -18.25
N ASN A 294 -25.95 5.90 -17.25
CA ASN A 294 -26.96 5.65 -16.23
C ASN A 294 -28.31 5.43 -16.94
N ARG A 295 -28.70 4.17 -17.15
CA ARG A 295 -30.09 3.83 -17.50
C ARG A 295 -30.82 3.36 -16.25
N HIS A 296 -31.67 4.25 -15.73
CA HIS A 296 -32.81 3.85 -14.91
C HIS A 296 -33.66 2.81 -15.68
N PRO A 297 -34.23 1.80 -15.01
CA PRO A 297 -35.03 0.80 -15.68
C PRO A 297 -36.42 1.38 -15.98
N THR A 298 -36.66 1.78 -17.23
CA THR A 298 -38.02 1.90 -17.75
C THR A 298 -38.51 0.52 -18.20
N LEU A 299 -39.52 0.02 -17.51
CA LEU A 299 -40.38 -1.07 -17.96
C LEU A 299 -40.91 -0.76 -19.38
N SER A 300 -40.54 -1.57 -20.36
CA SER A 300 -41.26 -1.63 -21.64
C SER A 300 -41.39 -3.08 -22.09
N THR A 301 -42.65 -3.50 -22.17
CA THR A 301 -43.16 -4.75 -22.72
C THR A 301 -42.96 -4.81 -24.24
N SER A 302 -42.72 -6.02 -24.73
CA SER A 302 -42.98 -6.54 -26.09
C SER A 302 -42.41 -5.79 -27.31
N GLY A 303 -41.41 -6.39 -27.95
CA GLY A 303 -41.02 -6.09 -29.34
C GLY A 303 -39.75 -6.86 -29.77
N PRO A 304 -39.68 -7.42 -30.99
CA PRO A 304 -38.84 -8.58 -31.29
C PRO A 304 -37.36 -8.25 -31.54
N CYS A 305 -36.50 -9.23 -31.27
CA CYS A 305 -35.08 -9.23 -31.57
C CYS A 305 -34.81 -8.88 -33.05
N ARG A 306 -34.16 -7.73 -33.30
CA ARG A 306 -33.47 -7.47 -34.57
C ARG A 306 -32.04 -7.97 -34.45
N CYS A 307 -31.74 -9.07 -35.12
CA CYS A 307 -30.36 -9.48 -35.41
C CYS A 307 -29.84 -8.62 -36.57
N LEU A 308 -28.86 -7.77 -36.30
CA LEU A 308 -27.99 -7.19 -37.32
C LEU A 308 -26.78 -8.14 -37.47
N CYS A 309 -26.85 -9.02 -38.46
CA CYS A 309 -25.69 -9.75 -38.99
C CYS A 309 -25.42 -9.20 -40.39
N GLU A 310 -24.42 -8.33 -40.53
CA GLU A 310 -23.78 -8.08 -41.82
C GLU A 310 -22.47 -8.87 -41.89
N SER A 311 -22.26 -9.47 -43.07
CA SER A 311 -21.03 -10.12 -43.55
C SER A 311 -20.65 -11.49 -42.95
N SER A 312 -21.30 -12.54 -43.45
CA SER A 312 -20.65 -13.65 -44.19
C SER A 312 -21.67 -14.78 -44.40
N GLY A 313 -21.80 -15.23 -45.65
CA GLY A 313 -22.86 -16.16 -46.04
C GLY A 313 -22.66 -17.56 -45.45
N ILE A 314 -23.75 -18.09 -44.87
CA ILE A 314 -24.23 -19.48 -44.98
C ILE A 314 -25.68 -19.44 -44.46
N ARG A 315 -26.65 -19.58 -45.37
CA ARG A 315 -28.05 -19.90 -45.04
C ARG A 315 -28.15 -21.41 -44.86
N SER A 316 -28.56 -21.89 -43.70
CA SER A 316 -29.32 -23.15 -43.51
C SER A 316 -29.40 -23.49 -42.03
N LEU A 317 -30.59 -23.91 -41.58
CA LEU A 317 -30.92 -24.53 -40.27
C LEU A 317 -31.08 -23.60 -39.06
N CYS A 318 -32.07 -22.71 -39.13
CA CYS A 318 -32.79 -22.25 -37.94
C CYS A 318 -34.27 -22.62 -38.07
N ASP A 319 -34.57 -23.90 -37.92
CA ASP A 319 -35.92 -24.34 -37.53
C ASP A 319 -35.82 -25.66 -36.79
N ARG A 320 -36.53 -25.73 -35.66
CA ARG A 320 -36.56 -26.80 -34.64
C ARG A 320 -35.33 -26.92 -33.76
N TRP A 321 -35.29 -26.24 -32.63
CA TRP A 321 -34.83 -26.84 -31.34
C TRP A 321 -35.43 -25.97 -30.21
N ALA A 322 -36.59 -26.38 -29.69
CA ALA A 322 -37.13 -25.81 -28.46
C ALA A 322 -36.21 -26.23 -27.29
N PHE A 323 -35.54 -25.26 -26.68
CA PHE A 323 -34.59 -25.49 -25.60
C PHE A 323 -35.35 -25.82 -24.30
N LYS A 324 -35.14 -27.02 -23.74
CA LYS A 324 -35.52 -27.34 -22.35
C LYS A 324 -34.40 -26.88 -21.41
N PRO A 325 -34.70 -26.20 -20.29
CA PRO A 325 -33.68 -25.79 -19.34
C PRO A 325 -33.13 -27.00 -18.57
N GLY A 326 -31.80 -27.13 -18.47
CA GLY A 326 -31.18 -28.12 -17.58
C GLY A 326 -29.95 -28.91 -18.06
N ARG A 327 -29.26 -28.55 -19.15
CA ARG A 327 -27.99 -29.22 -19.52
C ARG A 327 -26.83 -28.23 -19.66
N ARG A 328 -25.71 -28.54 -18.99
CA ARG A 328 -24.45 -27.77 -19.05
C ARG A 328 -23.85 -27.83 -20.45
N ALA A 329 -23.73 -26.69 -21.11
CA ALA A 329 -22.90 -26.51 -22.31
C ALA A 329 -21.52 -26.02 -21.87
N GLY A 330 -20.45 -26.65 -22.36
CA GLY A 330 -19.07 -26.18 -22.18
C GLY A 330 -18.68 -25.27 -23.34
N PHE A 331 -17.99 -24.15 -23.04
CA PHE A 331 -17.49 -23.21 -24.03
C PHE A 331 -15.99 -23.38 -24.22
N VAL A 332 -15.51 -23.29 -25.46
CA VAL A 332 -14.09 -23.16 -25.78
C VAL A 332 -13.92 -21.87 -26.58
N VAL A 333 -13.07 -20.97 -26.08
CA VAL A 333 -12.79 -19.67 -26.71
C VAL A 333 -11.48 -19.80 -27.49
N THR A 334 -11.51 -19.44 -28.77
CA THR A 334 -10.30 -19.27 -29.61
C THR A 334 -10.24 -17.85 -30.18
N PRO A 335 -9.07 -17.40 -30.69
CA PRO A 335 -8.81 -15.98 -30.98
C PRO A 335 -9.63 -15.35 -32.12
N GLY A 336 -10.62 -16.05 -32.68
CA GLY A 336 -11.46 -15.58 -33.79
C GLY A 336 -12.96 -15.68 -33.54
N GLY A 337 -13.42 -15.95 -32.31
CA GLY A 337 -14.85 -16.02 -31.95
C GLY A 337 -15.28 -17.35 -31.31
N VAL A 338 -16.48 -17.36 -30.73
CA VAL A 338 -17.03 -18.47 -29.95
C VAL A 338 -17.68 -19.50 -30.89
N ILE A 339 -17.14 -20.73 -30.93
CA ILE A 339 -17.78 -21.86 -31.61
C ILE A 339 -18.50 -22.74 -30.58
N LEU A 340 -19.81 -22.91 -30.73
CA LEU A 340 -20.59 -23.90 -29.98
C LEU A 340 -20.29 -25.31 -30.50
N ARG A 341 -19.51 -26.10 -29.76
CA ARG A 341 -19.43 -27.55 -29.99
C ARG A 341 -20.27 -28.29 -28.94
N ALA A 342 -21.34 -28.93 -29.39
CA ALA A 342 -22.04 -29.93 -28.60
C ALA A 342 -21.20 -31.22 -28.58
N PHE A 343 -20.71 -31.62 -27.41
CA PHE A 343 -20.12 -32.94 -27.24
C PHE A 343 -21.24 -33.99 -27.10
N PRO A 344 -21.24 -35.09 -27.87
CA PRO A 344 -22.13 -36.20 -27.58
C PRO A 344 -21.79 -36.79 -26.20
N PRO A 345 -22.77 -37.28 -25.43
CA PRO A 345 -22.52 -37.82 -24.10
C PRO A 345 -21.58 -39.02 -24.19
N ARG A 346 -20.54 -39.03 -23.34
CA ARG A 346 -19.70 -40.21 -23.10
C ARG A 346 -20.62 -41.33 -22.61
N LYS A 347 -20.68 -42.44 -23.36
CA LYS A 347 -21.24 -43.70 -22.85
C LYS A 347 -20.35 -44.20 -21.71
N THR A 348 -20.87 -44.20 -20.49
CA THR A 348 -20.31 -45.01 -19.40
C THR A 348 -20.52 -46.49 -19.75
N PRO A 349 -19.50 -47.36 -19.67
CA PRO A 349 -19.71 -48.78 -19.84
C PRO A 349 -20.54 -49.32 -18.67
N ARG A 350 -21.53 -50.15 -19.00
CA ARG A 350 -22.31 -50.92 -18.02
C ARG A 350 -21.38 -51.90 -17.31
N ARG A 351 -21.48 -51.93 -15.98
CA ARG A 351 -21.01 -53.04 -15.13
C ARG A 351 -21.95 -54.20 -15.38
N GLU A 352 -21.55 -55.11 -16.26
CA GLU A 352 -22.04 -56.49 -16.35
C GLU A 352 -20.99 -57.22 -17.20
N ASP A 353 -20.61 -58.41 -16.74
CA ASP A 353 -19.62 -59.35 -17.29
C ASP A 353 -18.14 -59.05 -17.03
N MET A 354 -17.62 -59.64 -15.95
CA MET A 354 -16.43 -60.52 -16.02
C MET A 354 -16.45 -61.53 -14.86
N PRO A 355 -15.93 -62.76 -15.09
CA PRO A 355 -16.01 -63.91 -14.18
C PRO A 355 -15.23 -63.76 -12.87
#